data_AF-A0A6L7AGC8-F1
#
_entry.id   AF-A0A6L7AGC8-F1
#
_cell.length_a   1.000
_cell.length_b   1.000
_cell.length_c   1.000
_cell.angle_alpha   90.00
_cell.angle_beta   90.00
_cell.angle_gamma   90.00
#
_symmetry.space_group_name_H-M   'P 1'
#
loop_
_entity.id
_entity.type
_entity.pdbx_description
1 polymer ?
#
loop_
_entity_poly.entity_id
_entity_poly.type
_entity_poly.pdbx_seq_one_letter_code
_entity_poly.pdbx_strand_id
1 'polypeptide(L)'
;MSTEYLAVKEDLKVGEVMRLVKKQALEAESISYVSLPEQFRAVAWRLLPTDILAAVFDNLDVDEVDIAGLLAEMPPQRGAQILQEMYTDNAVDLLQEMPSVII
;
A
#
# COMPACT_ATOMS: atom_id res chain seq x y z
N MET A 1 39.53 -1.43 1.09
CA MET A 1 39.31 -0.92 2.47
C MET A 1 38.65 0.44 2.30
N SER A 2 37.39 0.70 2.58
CA SER A 2 36.45 0.12 3.55
C SER A 2 35.02 0.33 3.03
N THR A 3 34.15 -0.65 3.29
CA THR A 3 32.71 -0.56 3.03
C THR A 3 32.07 0.10 4.24
N GLU A 4 31.68 1.37 4.10
CA GLU A 4 31.02 2.09 5.18
C GLU A 4 29.52 1.77 5.18
N TYR A 5 29.17 0.73 5.94
CA TYR A 5 27.79 0.43 6.29
C TYR A 5 27.28 1.57 7.18
N LEU A 6 26.42 2.44 6.62
CA LEU A 6 25.64 3.38 7.42
C LEU A 6 24.78 2.56 8.38
N ALA A 7 25.16 2.57 9.66
CA ALA A 7 24.35 2.10 10.75
C ALA A 7 23.02 2.87 10.73
N VAL A 8 21.97 2.20 10.24
CA VAL A 8 20.59 2.65 10.34
C VAL A 8 20.29 2.73 11.85
N LYS A 9 20.21 3.95 12.38
CA LYS A 9 19.72 4.21 13.73
C LYS A 9 18.26 3.73 13.80
N GLU A 10 18.00 2.81 14.72
CA GLU A 10 16.74 2.11 15.01
C GLU A 10 15.62 3.00 15.60
N ASP A 11 15.53 4.27 15.16
CA ASP A 11 14.75 5.29 15.87
C ASP A 11 13.86 6.11 14.93
N LEU A 12 13.56 5.60 13.73
CA LEU A 12 12.60 6.24 12.82
C LEU A 12 11.23 6.27 13.49
N LYS A 13 10.93 7.38 14.18
CA LYS A 13 9.63 7.62 14.79
C LYS A 13 8.60 7.54 13.67
N VAL A 14 7.46 6.92 13.94
CA VAL A 14 6.32 6.80 13.01
C VAL A 14 6.00 8.13 12.32
N GLY A 15 6.19 9.26 13.01
CA GLY A 15 6.05 10.61 12.44
C GLY A 15 7.06 10.98 11.33
N GLU A 16 8.31 10.49 11.39
CA GLU A 16 9.31 10.71 10.33
C GLU A 16 9.07 9.81 9.13
N VAL A 17 8.63 8.56 9.33
CA VAL A 17 8.19 7.69 8.23
C VAL A 17 6.97 8.30 7.55
N MET A 18 5.98 8.75 8.31
CA MET A 18 4.80 9.43 7.76
C MET A 18 5.15 10.74 7.06
N ARG A 19 6.14 11.48 7.58
CA ARG A 19 6.63 12.71 6.93
C ARG A 19 7.40 12.40 5.66
N LEU A 20 8.20 11.33 5.63
CA LEU A 20 8.90 10.89 4.43
C LEU A 20 7.91 10.38 3.38
N VAL A 21 6.95 9.54 3.77
CA VAL A 21 5.88 9.04 2.88
C VAL A 21 5.04 10.21 2.36
N LYS A 22 4.58 11.14 3.21
CA LYS A 22 3.81 12.32 2.75
C LYS A 22 4.64 13.28 1.90
N LYS A 23 5.88 13.57 2.30
CA LYS A 23 6.75 14.52 1.59
C LYS A 23 7.18 13.93 0.24
N GLN A 24 7.50 12.65 0.18
CA GLN A 24 7.90 11.99 -1.05
C GLN A 24 6.69 11.64 -1.94
N ALA A 25 5.50 11.37 -1.40
CA ALA A 25 4.27 11.28 -2.20
C ALA A 25 3.83 12.64 -2.79
N LEU A 26 4.28 13.75 -2.20
CA LEU A 26 4.01 15.11 -2.68
C LEU A 26 5.10 15.63 -3.64
N GLU A 27 6.35 15.22 -3.47
CA GLU A 27 7.51 15.64 -4.30
C GLU A 27 7.86 14.65 -5.42
N ALA A 28 7.44 13.39 -5.33
CA ALA A 28 7.67 12.40 -6.37
C ALA A 28 6.34 11.98 -7.00
N GLU A 29 6.22 12.25 -8.30
CA GLU A 29 5.32 11.57 -9.22
C GLU A 29 5.51 10.04 -9.27
N SER A 30 6.28 9.40 -8.38
CA SER A 30 6.58 7.97 -8.48
C SER A 30 7.20 7.35 -7.22
N ILE A 31 6.49 7.34 -6.09
CA ILE A 31 6.67 6.23 -5.14
C ILE A 31 5.40 5.40 -5.20
N SER A 32 5.42 4.42 -6.09
CA SER A 32 4.34 3.45 -6.19
C SER A 32 4.31 2.61 -4.92
N TYR A 33 3.15 2.56 -4.26
CA TYR A 33 2.90 1.71 -3.09
C TYR A 33 3.34 0.25 -3.34
N VAL A 34 3.19 -0.21 -4.57
CA VAL A 34 3.56 -1.56 -5.05
C VAL A 34 5.06 -1.79 -4.98
N SER A 35 5.88 -0.75 -5.22
CA SER A 35 7.34 -0.83 -5.19
C SER A 35 7.94 -0.83 -3.78
N LEU A 36 7.13 -0.55 -2.75
CA LEU A 36 7.60 -0.61 -1.36
C LEU A 36 7.87 -2.07 -0.96
N PRO A 37 8.94 -2.39 -0.22
CA PRO A 37 9.11 -3.70 0.36
C PRO A 37 7.93 -4.07 1.27
N GLU A 38 7.58 -5.36 1.33
CA GLU A 38 6.43 -5.90 2.09
C GLU A 38 6.38 -5.39 3.53
N GLN A 39 7.52 -5.34 4.24
CA GLN A 39 7.60 -4.81 5.60
C GLN A 39 7.14 -3.34 5.72
N PHE A 40 7.36 -2.51 4.70
CA PHE A 40 6.90 -1.12 4.69
C PHE A 40 5.43 -1.03 4.27
N ARG A 41 4.96 -1.89 3.36
CA ARG A 41 3.52 -2.01 3.06
C ARG A 41 2.72 -2.45 4.29
N ALA A 42 3.29 -3.36 5.08
CA ALA A 42 2.72 -3.84 6.33
C ALA A 42 2.56 -2.74 7.38
N VAL A 43 3.52 -1.82 7.45
CA VAL A 43 3.43 -0.62 8.29
C VAL A 43 2.39 0.35 7.72
N ALA A 44 2.38 0.54 6.40
CA ALA A 44 1.45 1.44 5.72
C ALA A 44 -0.01 1.02 5.92
N TRP A 45 -0.41 -0.23 5.64
CA TRP A 45 -1.82 -0.64 5.78
C TRP A 45 -2.33 -0.64 7.22
N ARG A 46 -1.41 -0.73 8.20
CA ARG A 46 -1.72 -0.71 9.64
C ARG A 46 -1.86 0.70 10.21
N LEU A 47 -1.12 1.67 9.67
CA LEU A 47 -1.08 3.03 10.20
C LEU A 47 -1.89 4.02 9.38
N LEU A 48 -2.05 3.78 8.07
CA LEU A 48 -2.80 4.67 7.21
C LEU A 48 -4.31 4.49 7.43
N PRO A 49 -5.06 5.59 7.43
CA PRO A 49 -6.52 5.57 7.36
C PRO A 49 -7.03 4.78 6.14
N THR A 50 -8.23 4.19 6.26
CA THR A 50 -8.82 3.35 5.20
C THR A 50 -9.09 4.14 3.92
N ASP A 51 -9.61 5.35 4.04
CA ASP A 51 -9.90 6.28 2.93
C ASP A 51 -8.64 6.60 2.11
N ILE A 52 -7.50 6.80 2.79
CA ILE A 52 -6.22 7.04 2.11
C ILE A 52 -5.73 5.78 1.39
N LEU A 53 -5.90 4.60 1.99
CA LEU A 53 -5.53 3.34 1.34
C LEU A 53 -6.44 3.08 0.14
N ALA A 54 -7.75 3.28 0.26
CA ALA A 54 -8.68 3.17 -0.86
C ALA A 54 -8.26 4.07 -2.03
N ALA A 55 -7.94 5.33 -1.75
CA ALA A 55 -7.45 6.25 -2.78
C ALA A 55 -6.12 5.79 -3.42
N VAL A 56 -5.21 5.14 -2.66
CA VAL A 56 -4.00 4.56 -3.22
C VAL A 56 -4.34 3.40 -4.16
N PHE A 57 -5.24 2.51 -3.73
CA PHE A 57 -5.67 1.35 -4.51
C PHE A 57 -6.46 1.74 -5.75
N ASP A 58 -7.26 2.81 -5.70
CA ASP A 58 -7.98 3.39 -6.84
C ASP A 58 -7.06 3.91 -7.96
N ASN A 59 -5.80 4.20 -7.65
CA ASN A 59 -4.81 4.63 -8.63
C ASN A 59 -3.92 3.49 -9.14
N LEU A 60 -4.15 2.25 -8.69
CA LEU A 60 -3.43 1.09 -9.18
C LEU A 60 -4.11 0.54 -10.43
N ASP A 61 -3.31 0.17 -11.42
CA ASP A 61 -3.80 -0.51 -12.61
C ASP A 61 -3.97 -2.02 -12.31
N VAL A 62 -5.22 -2.51 -12.39
CA VAL A 62 -5.59 -3.91 -12.14
C VAL A 62 -4.92 -4.87 -13.13
N ASP A 63 -4.57 -4.41 -14.33
CA ASP A 63 -3.94 -5.22 -15.37
C ASP A 63 -2.42 -5.32 -15.17
N GLU A 64 -1.80 -4.33 -14.53
CA GLU A 64 -0.34 -4.27 -14.31
C GLU A 64 0.09 -4.75 -12.92
N VAL A 65 -0.80 -4.68 -11.93
CA VAL A 65 -0.49 -4.91 -10.52
C VAL A 65 -1.34 -6.03 -9.95
N ASP A 66 -0.70 -6.97 -9.24
CA ASP A 66 -1.40 -7.99 -8.45
C ASP A 66 -2.02 -7.38 -7.17
N ILE A 67 -3.12 -6.65 -7.35
CA ILE A 67 -3.84 -5.99 -6.26
C ILE A 67 -4.44 -7.03 -5.31
N ALA A 68 -4.87 -8.20 -5.83
CA ALA A 68 -5.36 -9.30 -5.01
C ALA A 68 -4.27 -9.80 -4.04
N GLY A 69 -3.03 -9.94 -4.51
CA GLY A 69 -1.86 -10.25 -3.69
C GLY A 69 -1.60 -9.19 -2.61
N LEU A 70 -1.69 -7.91 -2.95
CA LEU A 70 -1.55 -6.81 -1.99
C LEU A 70 -2.66 -6.82 -0.93
N LEU A 71 -3.90 -7.16 -1.30
CA LEU A 71 -5.01 -7.34 -0.35
C LEU A 71 -4.84 -8.59 0.52
N ALA A 72 -4.17 -9.63 0.04
CA ALA A 72 -3.88 -10.83 0.82
C ALA A 72 -2.78 -10.61 1.90
N GLU A 73 -1.96 -9.56 1.78
CA GLU A 73 -0.95 -9.18 2.80
C GLU A 73 -1.57 -8.60 4.09
N MET A 74 -2.86 -8.26 4.05
CA MET A 74 -3.58 -7.67 5.18
C MET A 74 -4.73 -8.57 5.66
N PRO A 75 -5.22 -8.38 6.90
CA PRO A 75 -6.38 -9.13 7.38
C PRO A 75 -7.59 -8.94 6.47
N PRO A 76 -8.43 -9.98 6.23
CA PRO A 76 -9.57 -9.89 5.30
C PRO A 76 -10.53 -8.74 5.60
N GLN A 77 -10.73 -8.44 6.88
CA GLN A 77 -11.55 -7.32 7.35
C GLN A 77 -11.01 -5.97 6.87
N ARG A 78 -9.68 -5.82 6.81
CA ARG A 78 -9.02 -4.59 6.36
C ARG A 78 -9.15 -4.44 4.85
N GLY A 79 -8.92 -5.52 4.10
CA GLY A 79 -9.14 -5.52 2.65
C GLY A 79 -10.60 -5.19 2.29
N ALA A 80 -11.57 -5.78 2.99
CA ALA A 80 -12.99 -5.48 2.80
C ALA A 80 -13.33 -4.01 3.08
N GLN A 81 -12.72 -3.40 4.10
CA GLN A 81 -12.90 -1.97 4.39
C GLN A 81 -12.33 -1.09 3.27
N ILE A 82 -11.17 -1.45 2.71
CA ILE A 82 -10.58 -0.71 1.58
C ILE A 82 -11.51 -0.81 0.37
N LEU A 83 -11.97 -2.02 0.03
CA LEU A 83 -12.92 -2.24 -1.07
C LEU A 83 -14.23 -1.44 -0.93
N GLN A 84 -14.71 -1.22 0.30
CA GLN A 84 -15.92 -0.44 0.56
C GLN A 84 -15.73 1.07 0.35
N GLU A 85 -14.51 1.57 0.54
CA GLU A 85 -14.17 3.00 0.42
C GLU A 85 -13.59 3.36 -0.96
N MET A 86 -13.25 2.35 -1.78
CA MET A 86 -12.83 2.54 -3.18
C MET A 86 -13.98 3.07 -4.06
N TYR A 87 -13.64 3.67 -5.19
CA TYR A 87 -14.64 3.99 -6.20
C TYR A 87 -15.31 2.71 -6.71
N THR A 88 -16.64 2.78 -6.90
CA THR A 88 -17.45 1.59 -7.18
C THR A 88 -17.06 0.89 -8.48
N ASP A 89 -16.66 1.65 -9.50
CA ASP A 89 -16.13 1.12 -10.77
C ASP A 89 -14.81 0.36 -10.55
N ASN A 90 -13.82 0.98 -9.91
CA ASN A 90 -12.54 0.34 -9.61
C ASN A 90 -12.69 -0.92 -8.76
N ALA A 91 -13.57 -0.87 -7.75
CA ALA A 91 -13.85 -2.03 -6.91
C ALA A 91 -14.51 -3.17 -7.71
N VAL A 92 -15.41 -2.85 -8.65
CA VAL A 92 -16.05 -3.84 -9.52
C VAL A 92 -15.06 -4.46 -10.49
N ASP A 93 -14.14 -3.68 -11.06
CA ASP A 93 -13.11 -4.18 -11.99
C ASP A 93 -12.14 -5.10 -11.26
N LEU A 94 -11.67 -4.69 -10.08
CA LEU A 94 -10.82 -5.52 -9.22
C LEU A 94 -11.48 -6.85 -8.85
N LEU A 95 -12.77 -6.84 -8.48
CA LEU A 95 -13.50 -8.05 -8.13
C LEU A 95 -13.68 -9.02 -9.31
N GLN A 96 -13.65 -8.53 -10.56
CA GLN A 96 -13.70 -9.38 -11.75
C GLN A 96 -12.35 -10.06 -12.01
N GLU A 97 -11.24 -9.37 -11.76
CA GLU A 97 -9.89 -9.90 -11.93
C GLU A 97 -9.47 -10.86 -10.79
N MET A 98 -10.10 -10.75 -9.62
CA MET A 98 -9.84 -11.69 -8.53
C MET A 98 -10.28 -13.10 -8.93
N PRO A 99 -9.39 -14.12 -8.88
CA PRO A 99 -9.80 -15.50 -9.09
C PRO A 99 -10.86 -15.80 -8.05
N SER A 100 -11.98 -16.39 -8.46
CA SER A 100 -13.14 -16.64 -7.61
C SER A 100 -12.75 -17.51 -6.40
N VAL A 101 -12.23 -16.90 -5.34
CA VAL A 101 -12.01 -17.55 -4.06
C VAL A 101 -13.40 -17.59 -3.42
N ILE A 102 -14.00 -18.75 -3.58
CA ILE A 102 -15.28 -19.18 -3.04
C ILE A 102 -15.46 -18.61 -1.63
N ILE A 103 -16.51 -17.79 -1.50
CA ILE A 103 -17.07 -17.28 -0.24
C ILE A 103 -17.49 -18.46 0.65
#